data_AF-A0A8H5ZVZ1-F1
#
_entry.id   AF-A0A8H5ZVZ1-F1
#
_cell.length_a   1.000
_cell.length_b   1.000
_cell.length_c   1.000
_cell.angle_alpha   90.00
_cell.angle_beta   90.00
_cell.angle_gamma   90.00
#
_symmetry.space_group_name_H-M   'P 1'
#
loop_
_entity.id
_entity.type
_entity.pdbx_description
1 polymer ?
#
loop_
_entity_poly.entity_id
_entity_poly.type
_entity_poly.pdbx_seq_one_letter_code
_entity_poly.pdbx_strand_id
1 'polypeptide(L)'
;MVFERDHTLRLRDEIMIYADIYRPTDNIPVPAIMVWGPYRKSGGGLLDLRTFPLRVGVSEERLSGYLEFRRDGYDAIEEIAKLPWCNGKVALVGNSWLAISQWSIAAERPHVWRALRLLRVLVIRSGSRCDEAGYQKRSFGPGRLEDILAMREKSALTNEYWEDKRARLDQIPVPAYILASYSAALHTSGSFRGYEAIPHDRKWLVIHGTQEWIQELQSFFGRYTKDLPNGWETTPRIRATVLPFNRPAITNIPFEELSWPHREMILKRFYLGSEHSLLEEKPKEAGQIAYEANATPILQRGSDPGEISSSFRFLERTVLLGPSRAVVHIMSRQNDMNVYVKLRKAGRSGRLLQNLNIPLHDQGVTSANEVPLIIPLKYFGPQENLRASFRDVAE
;
A
#
# COMPACT_ATOMS: atom_id res chain seq x y z
N MET A 1 27.44 -9.58 -17.01
CA MET A 1 27.01 -9.35 -15.61
C MET A 1 27.69 -10.38 -14.73
N VAL A 2 28.24 -9.98 -13.60
CA VAL A 2 28.78 -10.87 -12.56
C VAL A 2 27.67 -11.13 -11.53
N PHE A 3 27.55 -12.39 -11.11
CA PHE A 3 26.62 -12.82 -10.06
C PHE A 3 27.43 -13.40 -8.90
N GLU A 4 27.37 -12.75 -7.74
CA GLU A 4 27.97 -13.24 -6.50
C GLU A 4 26.84 -13.70 -5.57
N ARG A 5 26.79 -15.00 -5.35
CA ARG A 5 25.78 -15.62 -4.50
C ARG A 5 26.28 -15.70 -3.06
N ASP A 6 25.37 -15.47 -2.10
CA ASP A 6 25.68 -15.63 -0.67
C ASP A 6 26.84 -14.73 -0.20
N HIS A 7 26.97 -13.54 -0.78
CA HIS A 7 27.90 -12.51 -0.31
C HIS A 7 27.54 -12.13 1.13
N THR A 8 28.52 -12.10 2.01
CA THR A 8 28.30 -11.87 3.44
C THR A 8 28.43 -10.39 3.77
N LEU A 9 27.47 -9.85 4.52
CA LEU A 9 27.54 -8.51 5.09
C LEU A 9 27.51 -8.64 6.61
N ARG A 10 28.46 -8.00 7.28
CA ARG A 10 28.60 -8.04 8.74
C ARG A 10 27.89 -6.84 9.35
N LEU A 11 26.89 -7.09 10.17
CA LEU A 11 26.13 -6.04 10.86
C LEU A 11 26.86 -5.54 12.10
N ARG A 12 26.34 -4.47 12.72
CA ARG A 12 26.94 -3.83 13.91
C ARG A 12 27.05 -4.73 15.14
N ASP A 13 26.21 -5.75 15.22
CA ASP A 13 26.11 -6.72 16.31
C ASP A 13 26.81 -8.04 15.98
N GLU A 14 27.68 -8.03 14.96
CA GLU A 14 28.46 -9.18 14.52
C GLU A 14 27.66 -10.27 13.80
N ILE A 15 26.33 -10.07 13.62
CA ILE A 15 25.52 -10.98 12.84
C ILE A 15 25.89 -10.86 11.35
N MET A 16 26.05 -12.01 10.71
CA MET A 16 26.25 -12.08 9.27
C MET A 16 24.91 -12.25 8.57
N ILE A 17 24.60 -11.33 7.65
CA ILE A 17 23.52 -11.51 6.70
C ILE A 17 24.09 -11.87 5.33
N TYR A 18 23.26 -12.43 4.47
CA TYR A 18 23.66 -12.87 3.15
C TYR A 18 22.89 -12.10 2.08
N ALA A 19 23.60 -11.59 1.09
CA ALA A 19 23.06 -10.91 -0.09
C ALA A 19 23.40 -11.72 -1.36
N ASP A 20 22.63 -11.49 -2.42
CA ASP A 20 22.96 -11.91 -3.78
C ASP A 20 23.27 -10.63 -4.57
N ILE A 21 24.46 -10.52 -5.15
CA ILE A 21 24.92 -9.32 -5.85
C ILE A 21 24.94 -9.57 -7.35
N TYR A 22 24.26 -8.69 -8.09
CA TYR A 22 24.29 -8.62 -9.53
C TYR A 22 24.98 -7.32 -9.95
N ARG A 23 26.13 -7.41 -10.60
CA ARG A 23 26.92 -6.22 -10.98
C ARG A 23 27.46 -6.28 -12.41
N PRO A 24 27.85 -5.15 -13.02
CA PRO A 24 28.54 -5.13 -14.31
C PRO A 24 29.83 -5.97 -14.30
N THR A 25 30.27 -6.38 -15.49
CA THR A 25 31.53 -7.12 -15.69
C THR A 25 32.75 -6.21 -15.78
N ASP A 26 32.54 -4.93 -16.07
CA ASP A 26 33.60 -3.93 -15.95
C ASP A 26 33.86 -3.59 -14.47
N ASN A 27 35.02 -3.00 -14.22
CA ASN A 27 35.45 -2.59 -12.88
C ASN A 27 35.09 -1.12 -12.60
N ILE A 28 34.12 -0.54 -13.32
CA ILE A 28 33.71 0.85 -13.10
C ILE A 28 32.76 0.87 -11.90
N PRO A 29 33.06 1.65 -10.84
CA PRO A 29 32.15 1.73 -9.69
C PRO A 29 30.77 2.27 -10.10
N VAL A 30 29.72 1.58 -9.67
CA VAL A 30 28.31 1.90 -9.98
C VAL A 30 27.47 2.06 -8.71
N PRO A 31 26.33 2.77 -8.76
CA PRO A 31 25.43 2.77 -7.62
C PRO A 31 24.81 1.39 -7.42
N ALA A 32 24.59 1.01 -6.16
CA ALA A 32 23.86 -0.21 -5.83
C ALA A 32 22.35 0.07 -5.73
N ILE A 33 21.54 -0.89 -6.17
CA ILE A 33 20.10 -0.90 -5.94
C ILE A 33 19.82 -2.10 -5.03
N MET A 34 19.34 -1.83 -3.82
CA MET A 34 19.06 -2.83 -2.80
C MET A 34 17.57 -3.11 -2.69
N VAL A 35 17.23 -4.40 -2.66
CA VAL A 35 15.92 -4.91 -2.29
C VAL A 35 16.06 -5.55 -0.92
N TRP A 36 15.28 -5.09 0.06
CA TRP A 36 15.41 -5.54 1.45
C TRP A 36 14.10 -6.07 2.02
N GLY A 37 14.09 -7.33 2.43
CA GLY A 37 13.00 -7.90 3.20
C GLY A 37 13.08 -9.41 3.44
N PRO A 38 12.09 -9.98 4.13
CA PRO A 38 12.14 -11.33 4.68
C PRO A 38 11.79 -12.45 3.68
N TYR A 39 11.72 -12.15 2.38
CA TYR A 39 11.17 -13.06 1.36
C TYR A 39 12.19 -13.96 0.68
N ARG A 40 13.32 -14.22 1.34
CA ARG A 40 14.52 -14.87 0.79
C ARG A 40 15.09 -14.15 -0.44
N LYS A 41 16.41 -14.10 -0.52
CA LYS A 41 17.13 -13.42 -1.60
C LYS A 41 17.12 -14.14 -2.95
N SER A 42 16.95 -15.47 -2.96
CA SER A 42 17.10 -16.31 -4.16
C SER A 42 15.82 -16.45 -5.02
N GLY A 43 14.77 -15.66 -4.77
CA GLY A 43 13.46 -15.88 -5.39
C GLY A 43 12.87 -17.19 -4.89
N GLY A 44 12.17 -17.14 -3.76
CA GLY A 44 11.89 -18.38 -3.05
C GLY A 44 11.05 -18.29 -1.80
N GLY A 45 10.89 -17.10 -1.23
CA GLY A 45 10.26 -16.94 0.06
C GLY A 45 8.74 -16.84 0.00
N LEU A 46 8.21 -16.63 1.18
CA LEU A 46 6.83 -16.75 1.59
C LEU A 46 5.81 -15.82 0.88
N LEU A 47 6.27 -14.81 0.11
CA LEU A 47 5.45 -13.97 -0.78
C LEU A 47 5.81 -14.12 -2.27
N ASP A 48 6.51 -15.18 -2.61
CA ASP A 48 6.55 -15.65 -3.98
C ASP A 48 5.13 -16.04 -4.41
N LEU A 49 4.80 -15.87 -5.69
CA LEU A 49 3.50 -16.09 -6.37
C LEU A 49 2.92 -17.51 -6.18
N ARG A 50 3.60 -18.33 -5.39
CA ARG A 50 3.32 -19.72 -5.04
C ARG A 50 2.41 -19.90 -3.81
N THR A 51 2.09 -18.83 -3.10
CA THR A 51 1.14 -18.85 -1.96
C THR A 51 -0.34 -18.78 -2.34
N PHE A 52 -0.64 -18.85 -3.63
CA PHE A 52 -1.97 -19.09 -4.20
C PHE A 52 -2.26 -20.61 -4.25
N PRO A 53 -3.50 -21.09 -4.53
CA PRO A 53 -3.89 -22.50 -4.37
C PRO A 53 -2.89 -23.52 -4.99
N LEU A 54 -2.73 -24.70 -4.35
CA LEU A 54 -1.76 -25.81 -4.61
C LEU A 54 -0.35 -25.70 -3.99
N ARG A 55 -0.06 -24.73 -3.09
CA ARG A 55 1.27 -24.49 -2.43
C ARG A 55 2.44 -24.18 -3.37
N VAL A 56 2.21 -24.38 -4.66
CA VAL A 56 3.22 -24.68 -5.69
C VAL A 56 4.34 -25.62 -5.16
N GLY A 57 3.97 -26.54 -4.26
CA GLY A 57 4.75 -27.75 -3.90
C GLY A 57 6.09 -27.61 -3.15
N VAL A 58 6.25 -26.79 -2.10
CA VAL A 58 7.54 -26.70 -1.36
C VAL A 58 7.43 -27.05 0.13
N SER A 59 8.43 -27.79 0.68
CA SER A 59 8.48 -28.28 2.08
C SER A 59 9.13 -27.29 3.08
N GLU A 60 8.85 -27.52 4.36
CA GLU A 60 9.12 -26.67 5.54
C GLU A 60 10.60 -26.44 5.88
N GLU A 61 11.52 -27.21 5.32
CA GLU A 61 12.88 -27.38 5.87
C GLU A 61 13.87 -26.24 5.56
N ARG A 62 13.42 -25.09 5.03
CA ARG A 62 14.33 -24.11 4.39
C ARG A 62 14.24 -22.64 4.83
N LEU A 63 13.99 -22.29 6.09
CA LEU A 63 13.86 -20.86 6.48
C LEU A 63 14.97 -20.37 7.43
N SER A 64 15.72 -19.34 7.01
CA SER A 64 16.69 -18.60 7.82
C SER A 64 16.03 -17.36 8.44
N GLY A 65 16.47 -16.96 9.63
CA GLY A 65 15.88 -15.84 10.36
C GLY A 65 16.87 -15.08 11.20
N TYR A 66 16.65 -13.77 11.25
CA TYR A 66 16.84 -12.79 12.33
C TYR A 66 16.11 -11.52 11.87
N LEU A 67 15.40 -10.81 12.75
CA LEU A 67 14.54 -9.68 12.38
C LEU A 67 14.70 -8.48 13.33
N GLU A 68 15.74 -7.66 13.13
CA GLU A 68 15.74 -6.22 13.49
C GLU A 68 15.88 -5.36 12.23
N PHE A 69 14.87 -5.41 11.36
CA PHE A 69 14.94 -4.94 9.97
C PHE A 69 15.39 -3.50 9.71
N ARG A 70 15.19 -2.59 10.68
CA ARG A 70 15.47 -1.17 10.48
C ARG A 70 16.96 -0.87 10.58
N ARG A 71 17.60 -1.31 11.66
CA ARG A 71 19.03 -1.10 11.92
C ARG A 71 19.87 -2.04 11.05
N ASP A 72 19.40 -3.26 10.83
CA ASP A 72 20.04 -4.23 9.92
C ASP A 72 20.07 -3.69 8.48
N GLY A 73 18.98 -3.07 8.03
CA GLY A 73 18.91 -2.46 6.71
C GLY A 73 19.86 -1.26 6.58
N TYR A 74 20.00 -0.44 7.64
CA TYR A 74 21.02 0.62 7.72
C TYR A 74 22.43 0.03 7.58
N ASP A 75 22.76 -1.01 8.34
CA ASP A 75 24.10 -1.58 8.35
C ASP A 75 24.43 -2.22 6.98
N ALA A 76 23.46 -2.90 6.37
CA ALA A 76 23.59 -3.47 5.04
C ALA A 76 23.95 -2.41 3.99
N ILE A 77 23.38 -1.20 4.09
CA ILE A 77 23.70 -0.08 3.19
C ILE A 77 25.14 0.37 3.35
N GLU A 78 25.55 0.58 4.60
CA GLU A 78 26.91 1.05 4.92
C GLU A 78 27.95 0.01 4.46
N GLU A 79 27.66 -1.27 4.62
CA GLU A 79 28.53 -2.35 4.11
C GLU A 79 28.54 -2.42 2.58
N ILE A 80 27.39 -2.34 1.91
CA ILE A 80 27.31 -2.36 0.44
C ILE A 80 28.07 -1.16 -0.16
N ALA A 81 27.95 0.02 0.45
CA ALA A 81 28.59 1.24 -0.01
C ALA A 81 30.14 1.16 0.03
N LYS A 82 30.71 0.30 0.88
CA LYS A 82 32.15 0.06 1.00
C LYS A 82 32.69 -0.94 -0.03
N LEU A 83 31.81 -1.70 -0.70
CA LEU A 83 32.24 -2.71 -1.65
C LEU A 83 32.96 -2.06 -2.85
N PRO A 84 34.04 -2.66 -3.38
CA PRO A 84 34.91 -2.02 -4.37
C PRO A 84 34.22 -1.68 -5.70
N TRP A 85 33.12 -2.37 -6.02
CA TRP A 85 32.31 -2.11 -7.21
C TRP A 85 31.23 -1.04 -6.98
N CYS A 86 30.99 -0.62 -5.74
CA CYS A 86 29.99 0.39 -5.40
C CYS A 86 30.61 1.79 -5.45
N ASN A 87 29.91 2.76 -6.03
CA ASN A 87 30.36 4.16 -6.04
C ASN A 87 30.01 4.93 -4.75
N GLY A 88 29.74 4.23 -3.66
CA GLY A 88 29.29 4.79 -2.39
C GLY A 88 27.84 5.29 -2.37
N LYS A 89 27.06 5.11 -3.45
CA LYS A 89 25.64 5.44 -3.48
C LYS A 89 24.80 4.17 -3.57
N VAL A 90 23.88 4.03 -2.63
CA VAL A 90 22.93 2.91 -2.58
C VAL A 90 21.51 3.49 -2.61
N ALA A 91 20.61 2.82 -3.32
CA ALA A 91 19.19 3.18 -3.39
C ALA A 91 18.32 1.97 -3.06
N LEU A 92 17.14 2.21 -2.48
CA LEU A 92 16.17 1.15 -2.21
C LEU A 92 15.10 1.06 -3.28
N VAL A 93 14.65 -0.18 -3.54
CA VAL A 93 13.48 -0.47 -4.36
C VAL A 93 12.77 -1.71 -3.84
N GLY A 94 11.46 -1.77 -4.06
CA GLY A 94 10.66 -2.95 -3.80
C GLY A 94 9.25 -2.54 -3.37
N ASN A 95 8.30 -3.47 -3.48
CA ASN A 95 6.88 -3.34 -3.21
C ASN A 95 6.48 -3.98 -1.87
N SER A 96 5.33 -3.56 -1.33
CA SER A 96 4.76 -4.12 -0.10
C SER A 96 5.77 -4.03 1.06
N TRP A 97 6.10 -5.12 1.74
CA TRP A 97 7.10 -5.12 2.81
C TRP A 97 8.46 -4.60 2.40
N LEU A 98 8.87 -4.86 1.16
CA LEU A 98 10.13 -4.35 0.61
C LEU A 98 10.15 -2.83 0.50
N ALA A 99 9.00 -2.18 0.68
CA ALA A 99 8.90 -0.74 0.83
C ALA A 99 8.57 -0.28 2.23
N ILE A 100 7.81 -1.06 3.00
CA ILE A 100 7.56 -0.77 4.41
C ILE A 100 8.91 -0.63 5.12
N SER A 101 9.83 -1.56 4.85
CA SER A 101 11.19 -1.54 5.39
C SER A 101 11.95 -0.28 5.01
N GLN A 102 11.75 0.24 3.80
CA GLN A 102 12.47 1.40 3.31
C GLN A 102 12.19 2.66 4.10
N TRP A 103 10.94 2.88 4.55
CA TRP A 103 10.59 4.04 5.39
C TRP A 103 11.37 4.03 6.70
N SER A 104 11.40 2.86 7.33
CA SER A 104 12.11 2.66 8.59
C SER A 104 13.61 2.81 8.42
N ILE A 105 14.20 2.19 7.39
CA ILE A 105 15.64 2.28 7.09
C ILE A 105 16.04 3.72 6.77
N ALA A 106 15.26 4.41 5.94
CA ALA A 106 15.48 5.81 5.58
C ALA A 106 15.50 6.75 6.80
N ALA A 107 14.60 6.51 7.75
CA ALA A 107 14.48 7.30 8.97
C ALA A 107 15.68 7.12 9.93
N GLU A 108 16.51 6.09 9.76
CA GLU A 108 17.78 5.93 10.52
C GLU A 108 18.92 6.79 9.97
N ARG A 109 18.74 7.42 8.79
CA ARG A 109 19.70 8.36 8.18
C ARG A 109 21.12 7.76 7.96
N PRO A 110 21.28 6.74 7.10
CA PRO A 110 22.60 6.22 6.69
C PRO A 110 23.54 7.32 6.22
N HIS A 111 24.82 7.25 6.60
CA HIS A 111 25.82 8.28 6.33
C HIS A 111 26.16 8.39 4.83
N VAL A 112 25.99 7.30 4.07
CA VAL A 112 26.32 7.23 2.64
C VAL A 112 25.07 7.04 1.77
N TRP A 113 24.12 7.99 1.73
CA TRP A 113 22.88 7.82 0.92
C TRP A 113 22.35 9.04 0.17
N ARG A 114 21.74 8.81 -1.02
CA ARG A 114 21.21 9.87 -1.90
C ARG A 114 19.81 9.64 -2.51
N ALA A 115 19.15 8.47 -2.43
CA ALA A 115 17.83 8.25 -3.06
C ALA A 115 17.00 7.09 -2.46
N LEU A 116 15.67 7.24 -2.39
CA LEU A 116 14.69 6.20 -2.06
C LEU A 116 13.60 6.05 -3.13
N ARG A 117 13.16 4.81 -3.38
CA ARG A 117 11.89 4.55 -4.07
C ARG A 117 10.96 3.70 -3.21
N LEU A 118 10.07 4.40 -2.54
CA LEU A 118 9.19 3.87 -1.50
C LEU A 118 7.86 3.37 -2.12
N LEU A 119 7.62 2.06 -2.18
CA LEU A 119 6.30 1.52 -2.51
C LEU A 119 5.52 1.04 -1.27
N ARG A 120 4.99 1.99 -0.49
CA ARG A 120 3.86 1.79 0.44
C ARG A 120 4.22 1.45 1.90
N VAL A 121 3.30 1.83 2.79
CA VAL A 121 3.28 1.57 4.25
C VAL A 121 2.12 0.63 4.55
N LEU A 122 2.26 -0.33 5.45
CA LEU A 122 1.13 -1.08 6.00
C LEU A 122 0.41 -0.19 7.01
N VAL A 123 -0.86 0.10 6.76
CA VAL A 123 -1.72 0.71 7.79
C VAL A 123 -2.55 -0.40 8.41
N ILE A 124 -2.37 -0.61 9.72
CA ILE A 124 -3.32 -1.36 10.55
C ILE A 124 -4.64 -0.58 10.51
N ARG A 125 -5.67 -1.15 9.88
CA ARG A 125 -7.00 -0.54 9.79
C ARG A 125 -7.63 -0.51 11.19
N SER A 126 -8.19 0.64 11.56
CA SER A 126 -8.74 0.95 12.88
C SER A 126 -9.65 -0.17 13.43
N GLY A 127 -9.14 -0.91 14.42
CA GLY A 127 -9.91 -1.78 15.32
C GLY A 127 -10.57 -3.01 14.70
N SER A 128 -10.40 -3.26 13.41
CA SER A 128 -11.02 -4.38 12.70
C SER A 128 -10.07 -5.56 12.55
N ARG A 129 -10.59 -6.79 12.62
CA ARG A 129 -9.81 -8.02 12.36
C ARG A 129 -9.40 -8.06 10.89
N CYS A 130 -8.28 -7.44 10.53
CA CYS A 130 -7.53 -7.88 9.34
C CYS A 130 -7.00 -9.29 9.63
N ASP A 131 -6.94 -10.15 8.61
CA ASP A 131 -6.41 -11.52 8.70
C ASP A 131 -4.87 -11.51 8.85
N GLU A 132 -4.40 -10.83 9.89
CA GLU A 132 -3.02 -10.80 10.36
C GLU A 132 -2.55 -12.19 10.81
N ALA A 133 -3.51 -13.08 11.14
CA ALA A 133 -3.26 -14.47 11.46
C ALA A 133 -2.55 -15.21 10.32
N GLY A 134 -2.84 -14.84 9.06
CA GLY A 134 -2.14 -15.38 7.90
C GLY A 134 -0.67 -14.98 7.82
N TYR A 135 -0.29 -13.77 8.23
CA TYR A 135 1.09 -13.28 8.11
C TYR A 135 1.99 -13.81 9.23
N GLN A 136 1.56 -13.75 10.49
CA GLN A 136 2.38 -14.21 11.62
C GLN A 136 2.60 -15.72 11.58
N LYS A 137 1.59 -16.52 11.21
CA LYS A 137 1.73 -17.97 11.05
C LYS A 137 2.71 -18.38 9.95
N ARG A 138 3.17 -17.42 9.15
CA ARG A 138 4.04 -17.65 8.01
C ARG A 138 5.44 -17.07 8.23
N SER A 139 5.67 -16.34 9.32
CA SER A 139 7.00 -15.88 9.74
C SER A 139 7.68 -16.98 10.56
N PHE A 140 8.91 -17.34 10.18
CA PHE A 140 9.68 -18.38 10.87
C PHE A 140 11.14 -17.96 10.98
N GLY A 141 11.79 -18.36 12.06
CA GLY A 141 13.22 -18.16 12.28
C GLY A 141 13.71 -19.04 13.43
N PRO A 142 15.03 -19.28 13.52
CA PRO A 142 15.62 -20.12 14.57
C PRO A 142 15.58 -19.44 15.96
N GLY A 143 15.32 -18.14 16.01
CA GLY A 143 15.23 -17.35 17.22
C GLY A 143 13.80 -17.13 17.71
N ARG A 144 13.60 -16.04 18.45
CA ARG A 144 12.27 -15.61 18.89
C ARG A 144 11.58 -14.83 17.77
N LEU A 145 10.29 -15.07 17.61
CA LEU A 145 9.43 -14.26 16.76
C LEU A 145 8.55 -13.37 17.64
N GLU A 146 8.41 -12.11 17.25
CA GLU A 146 7.46 -11.21 17.89
C GLU A 146 6.01 -11.69 17.65
N ASP A 147 5.26 -11.88 18.74
CA ASP A 147 3.86 -12.31 18.69
C ASP A 147 2.92 -11.10 18.58
N ILE A 148 2.82 -10.56 17.37
CA ILE A 148 2.02 -9.36 17.08
C ILE A 148 0.53 -9.60 17.35
N LEU A 149 0.03 -10.82 17.13
CA LEU A 149 -1.35 -11.21 17.42
C LEU A 149 -1.65 -11.18 18.92
N ALA A 150 -0.77 -11.77 19.74
CA ALA A 150 -0.91 -11.70 21.20
C ALA A 150 -0.80 -10.25 21.71
N MET A 151 0.08 -9.43 21.12
CA MET A 151 0.19 -8.01 21.48
C MET A 151 -1.08 -7.23 21.13
N ARG A 152 -1.75 -7.55 20.01
CA ARG A 152 -3.04 -6.98 19.65
C ARG A 152 -4.18 -7.42 20.56
N GLU A 153 -4.18 -8.68 21.00
CA GLU A 153 -5.15 -9.15 21.99
C GLU A 153 -4.99 -8.45 23.34
N LYS A 154 -3.76 -8.14 23.73
CA LYS A 154 -3.47 -7.35 24.95
C LYS A 154 -3.90 -5.88 24.82
N SER A 155 -3.66 -5.26 23.66
CA SER A 155 -4.07 -3.87 23.42
C SER A 155 -4.37 -3.62 21.95
N ALA A 156 -5.66 -3.42 21.65
CA ALA A 156 -6.13 -3.04 20.32
C ALA A 156 -6.05 -1.53 20.07
N LEU A 157 -5.79 -0.72 21.11
CA LEU A 157 -5.58 0.72 21.00
C LEU A 157 -4.10 1.04 20.76
N THR A 158 -3.86 2.16 20.10
CA THR A 158 -2.53 2.75 19.95
C THR A 158 -1.87 2.92 21.33
N ASN A 159 -0.61 2.50 21.44
CA ASN A 159 0.21 2.57 22.64
C ASN A 159 1.69 2.66 22.23
N GLU A 160 2.59 2.75 23.20
CA GLU A 160 4.04 2.82 22.94
C GLU A 160 4.56 1.67 22.08
N TYR A 161 4.04 0.46 22.26
CA TYR A 161 4.43 -0.69 21.44
C TYR A 161 4.06 -0.51 19.97
N TRP A 162 2.85 -0.03 19.67
CA TRP A 162 2.41 0.22 18.29
C TRP A 162 3.09 1.44 17.67
N GLU A 163 3.39 2.46 18.47
CA GLU A 163 4.10 3.66 18.04
C GLU A 163 5.58 3.36 17.70
N ASP A 164 6.25 2.46 18.43
CA ASP A 164 7.61 2.01 18.09
C ASP A 164 7.70 1.39 16.68
N LYS A 165 6.62 0.75 16.21
CA LYS A 165 6.57 0.14 14.87
C LYS A 165 6.37 1.15 13.75
N ARG A 166 6.07 2.42 14.06
CA ARG A 166 5.89 3.45 13.03
C ARG A 166 7.24 3.98 12.56
N ALA A 167 7.39 4.07 11.24
CA ALA A 167 8.52 4.78 10.66
C ALA A 167 8.42 6.28 10.99
N ARG A 168 9.55 6.90 11.36
CA ARG A 168 9.67 8.35 11.59
C ARG A 168 9.83 9.07 10.26
N LEU A 169 8.72 9.19 9.53
CA LEU A 169 8.66 9.68 8.14
C LEU A 169 9.17 11.13 8.01
N ASP A 170 8.97 11.93 9.04
CA ASP A 170 9.46 13.30 9.22
C ASP A 170 11.00 13.39 9.27
N GLN A 171 11.69 12.27 9.50
CA GLN A 171 13.16 12.22 9.58
C GLN A 171 13.83 11.79 8.27
N ILE A 172 13.06 11.47 7.23
CA ILE A 172 13.59 10.98 5.97
C ILE A 172 14.27 12.13 5.20
N PRO A 173 15.59 12.07 4.94
CA PRO A 173 16.32 13.20 4.38
C PRO A 173 16.55 13.09 2.86
N VAL A 174 16.14 12.00 2.23
CA VAL A 174 16.51 11.67 0.85
C VAL A 174 15.30 11.68 -0.11
N PRO A 175 15.54 11.92 -1.42
CA PRO A 175 14.49 11.93 -2.42
C PRO A 175 13.64 10.67 -2.42
N ALA A 176 12.32 10.80 -2.60
CA ALA A 176 11.38 9.68 -2.52
C ALA A 176 10.49 9.60 -3.77
N TYR A 177 10.51 8.47 -4.48
CA TYR A 177 9.53 8.18 -5.52
C TYR A 177 8.47 7.20 -5.02
N ILE A 178 7.26 7.69 -4.75
CA ILE A 178 6.20 7.01 -4.01
C ILE A 178 5.10 6.54 -4.96
N LEU A 179 4.75 5.26 -4.89
CA LEU A 179 3.65 4.69 -5.65
C LEU A 179 2.47 4.35 -4.73
N ALA A 180 1.27 4.79 -5.13
CA ALA A 180 0.00 4.46 -4.51
C ALA A 180 -0.92 3.78 -5.54
N SER A 181 -1.81 2.91 -5.07
CA SER A 181 -2.85 2.31 -5.91
C SER A 181 -4.19 2.36 -5.22
N TYR A 182 -5.27 2.49 -5.99
CA TYR A 182 -6.62 2.32 -5.49
C TYR A 182 -6.90 0.87 -5.03
N SER A 183 -6.26 -0.12 -5.64
CA SER A 183 -6.52 -1.53 -5.38
C SER A 183 -5.67 -2.14 -4.26
N ALA A 184 -4.70 -1.39 -3.73
CA ALA A 184 -3.78 -1.88 -2.71
C ALA A 184 -4.33 -1.66 -1.30
N ALA A 185 -5.41 -2.38 -0.94
CA ALA A 185 -6.19 -2.17 0.29
C ALA A 185 -5.38 -2.06 1.60
N LEU A 186 -4.20 -2.70 1.69
CA LEU A 186 -3.31 -2.65 2.87
C LEU A 186 -2.39 -1.41 2.91
N HIS A 187 -2.24 -0.74 1.79
CA HIS A 187 -1.06 0.06 1.47
C HIS A 187 -1.37 1.47 1.00
N THR A 188 -2.57 1.68 0.43
CA THR A 188 -2.98 2.95 -0.18
C THR A 188 -2.81 4.12 0.78
N SER A 189 -3.49 4.10 1.93
CA SER A 189 -3.44 5.18 2.94
C SER A 189 -2.03 5.45 3.43
N GLY A 190 -1.24 4.38 3.56
CA GLY A 190 0.16 4.43 3.93
C GLY A 190 1.04 5.22 2.96
N SER A 191 0.86 5.04 1.65
CA SER A 191 1.59 5.80 0.64
C SER A 191 1.26 7.30 0.67
N PHE A 192 -0.01 7.66 0.86
CA PHE A 192 -0.42 9.06 0.97
C PHE A 192 0.18 9.72 2.21
N ARG A 193 0.07 9.07 3.38
CA ARG A 193 0.71 9.55 4.63
C ARG A 193 2.23 9.68 4.49
N GLY A 194 2.87 8.74 3.79
CA GLY A 194 4.31 8.82 3.46
C GLY A 194 4.66 10.09 2.69
N TYR A 195 3.88 10.42 1.67
CA TYR A 195 4.07 11.65 0.90
C TYR A 195 3.80 12.90 1.74
N GLU A 196 2.73 12.91 2.54
CA GLU A 196 2.37 14.06 3.41
C GLU A 196 3.44 14.32 4.48
N ALA A 197 3.97 13.27 5.11
CA ALA A 197 4.85 13.39 6.28
C ALA A 197 6.33 13.68 5.98
N ILE A 198 6.86 13.31 4.81
CA ILE A 198 8.24 13.66 4.44
C ILE A 198 8.37 15.20 4.38
N PRO A 199 9.35 15.83 5.05
CA PRO A 199 9.35 17.28 5.27
C PRO A 199 9.86 18.11 4.08
N HIS A 200 10.23 17.50 2.96
CA HIS A 200 10.87 18.18 1.83
C HIS A 200 10.20 17.90 0.48
N ASP A 201 10.46 18.76 -0.50
CA ASP A 201 9.81 18.67 -1.83
C ASP A 201 10.45 17.68 -2.79
N ARG A 202 11.60 17.07 -2.47
CA ARG A 202 12.22 16.03 -3.31
C ARG A 202 11.45 14.70 -3.22
N LYS A 203 10.13 14.75 -3.33
CA LYS A 203 9.20 13.62 -3.25
C LYS A 203 8.22 13.69 -4.41
N TRP A 204 7.88 12.52 -4.96
CA TRP A 204 6.92 12.36 -6.04
C TRP A 204 5.91 11.29 -5.66
N LEU A 205 4.63 11.51 -5.94
CA LEU A 205 3.54 10.55 -5.72
C LEU A 205 2.86 10.22 -7.04
N VAL A 206 2.78 8.92 -7.34
CA VAL A 206 2.03 8.41 -8.50
C VAL A 206 0.95 7.47 -8.04
N ILE A 207 -0.31 7.83 -8.32
CA ILE A 207 -1.48 7.02 -8.03
C ILE A 207 -1.86 6.27 -9.31
N HIS A 208 -1.58 4.97 -9.34
CA HIS A 208 -1.81 4.14 -10.51
C HIS A 208 -3.13 3.37 -10.42
N GLY A 209 -3.69 3.03 -11.58
CA GLY A 209 -4.96 2.30 -11.72
C GLY A 209 -4.83 0.77 -11.73
N THR A 210 -3.60 0.26 -11.67
CA THR A 210 -3.26 -1.18 -11.74
C THR A 210 -2.70 -1.69 -10.42
N GLN A 211 -2.33 -2.97 -10.35
CA GLN A 211 -1.86 -3.58 -9.12
C GLN A 211 -0.47 -3.08 -8.69
N GLU A 212 0.59 -3.19 -9.52
CA GLU A 212 1.98 -2.77 -9.19
C GLU A 212 2.90 -2.72 -10.45
N TRP A 213 3.26 -1.57 -11.04
CA TRP A 213 4.26 -1.57 -12.15
C TRP A 213 5.22 -0.36 -12.19
N ILE A 214 6.37 -0.60 -12.84
CA ILE A 214 7.67 0.05 -12.66
C ILE A 214 7.97 0.98 -13.85
N GLN A 215 7.23 2.08 -13.98
CA GLN A 215 7.59 3.10 -14.96
C GLN A 215 8.53 4.13 -14.31
N GLU A 216 9.51 4.60 -15.10
CA GLU A 216 10.38 5.76 -14.81
C GLU A 216 11.45 5.59 -13.71
N LEU A 217 11.67 4.38 -13.21
CA LEU A 217 12.72 4.13 -12.21
C LEU A 217 14.12 4.50 -12.66
N GLN A 218 14.42 4.20 -13.92
CA GLN A 218 15.72 4.47 -14.50
C GLN A 218 16.01 5.97 -14.51
N SER A 219 15.00 6.81 -14.78
CA SER A 219 15.14 8.26 -14.74
C SER A 219 15.35 8.76 -13.31
N PHE A 220 14.52 8.33 -12.35
CA PHE A 220 14.65 8.72 -10.96
C PHE A 220 16.02 8.31 -10.38
N PHE A 221 16.41 7.04 -10.54
CA PHE A 221 17.71 6.55 -10.04
C PHE A 221 18.86 7.15 -10.83
N GLY A 222 18.74 7.30 -12.15
CA GLY A 222 19.75 8.00 -12.95
C GLY A 222 20.04 9.39 -12.40
N ARG A 223 18.99 10.12 -12.01
CA ARG A 223 19.13 11.46 -11.43
C ARG A 223 19.81 11.45 -10.07
N TYR A 224 19.36 10.61 -9.13
CA TYR A 224 19.79 10.69 -7.73
C TYR A 224 20.93 9.75 -7.32
N THR A 225 21.21 8.73 -8.14
CA THR A 225 22.32 7.79 -7.90
C THR A 225 23.48 7.99 -8.87
N LYS A 226 23.24 8.56 -10.05
CA LYS A 226 24.28 8.84 -11.06
C LYS A 226 24.47 10.33 -11.35
N ASP A 227 23.72 11.21 -10.68
CA ASP A 227 23.73 12.67 -10.92
C ASP A 227 23.50 13.05 -12.40
N LEU A 228 22.76 12.22 -13.15
CA LEU A 228 22.50 12.48 -14.57
C LEU A 228 21.58 13.71 -14.73
N PRO A 229 21.90 14.66 -15.63
CA PRO A 229 21.04 15.81 -15.92
C PRO A 229 19.88 15.42 -16.87
N ASN A 230 19.01 14.52 -16.41
CA ASN A 230 17.94 13.94 -17.23
C ASN A 230 16.58 14.66 -17.08
N GLY A 231 16.57 15.83 -16.44
CA GLY A 231 15.35 16.64 -16.28
C GLY A 231 14.30 16.06 -15.33
N TRP A 232 14.63 15.06 -14.51
CA TRP A 232 13.67 14.41 -13.60
C TRP A 232 12.85 15.41 -12.77
N GLU A 233 13.48 16.48 -12.29
CA GLU A 233 12.82 17.51 -11.48
C GLU A 233 11.67 18.25 -12.18
N THR A 234 11.59 18.18 -13.52
CA THR A 234 10.45 18.72 -14.29
C THR A 234 9.22 17.82 -14.26
N THR A 235 9.35 16.58 -13.79
CA THR A 235 8.23 15.64 -13.64
C THR A 235 7.24 16.19 -12.60
N PRO A 236 5.93 16.27 -12.91
CA PRO A 236 4.93 16.68 -11.94
C PRO A 236 5.03 15.87 -10.64
N ARG A 237 5.07 16.57 -9.51
CA ARG A 237 5.27 15.93 -8.19
C ARG A 237 4.16 14.95 -7.86
N ILE A 238 2.93 15.25 -8.24
CA ILE A 238 1.79 14.38 -8.02
C ILE A 238 1.15 14.06 -9.36
N ARG A 239 0.92 12.78 -9.61
CA ARG A 239 0.21 12.29 -10.78
C ARG A 239 -0.82 11.27 -10.36
N ALA A 240 -2.07 11.42 -10.81
CA ALA A 240 -3.14 10.49 -10.51
C ALA A 240 -3.69 9.81 -11.76
N THR A 241 -4.22 8.62 -11.55
CA THR A 241 -5.03 7.89 -12.52
C THR A 241 -6.50 8.06 -12.18
N VAL A 242 -7.35 8.35 -13.16
CA VAL A 242 -8.81 8.27 -13.01
C VAL A 242 -9.29 6.95 -13.60
N LEU A 243 -10.13 6.23 -12.86
CA LEU A 243 -10.70 4.94 -13.26
C LEU A 243 -12.14 5.11 -13.77
N PRO A 244 -12.41 4.92 -15.06
CA PRO A 244 -13.78 4.87 -15.57
C PRO A 244 -14.52 3.57 -15.26
N PHE A 245 -13.82 2.48 -14.92
CA PHE A 245 -14.32 1.12 -14.65
C PHE A 245 -14.87 0.35 -15.87
N ASN A 246 -15.23 1.03 -16.95
CA ASN A 246 -15.78 0.42 -18.17
C ASN A 246 -15.09 0.90 -19.45
N ARG A 247 -14.00 1.67 -19.30
CA ARG A 247 -13.16 2.21 -20.37
C ARG A 247 -11.72 2.27 -19.86
N PRO A 248 -10.71 2.38 -20.75
CA PRO A 248 -9.32 2.56 -20.35
C PRO A 248 -9.15 3.69 -19.32
N ALA A 249 -8.26 3.47 -18.36
CA ALA A 249 -7.95 4.46 -17.34
C ALA A 249 -7.28 5.70 -17.96
N ILE A 250 -7.54 6.87 -17.39
CA ILE A 250 -6.87 8.11 -17.76
C ILE A 250 -5.71 8.28 -16.78
N THR A 251 -4.48 8.15 -17.25
CA THR A 251 -3.27 8.12 -16.41
C THR A 251 -2.52 9.45 -16.44
N ASN A 252 -1.60 9.65 -15.50
CA ASN A 252 -0.67 10.78 -15.46
C ASN A 252 -1.33 12.17 -15.41
N ILE A 253 -2.51 12.29 -14.80
CA ILE A 253 -3.14 13.60 -14.57
C ILE A 253 -2.32 14.33 -13.49
N PRO A 254 -1.68 15.47 -13.80
CA PRO A 254 -0.82 16.17 -12.85
C PRO A 254 -1.63 16.95 -11.81
N PHE A 255 -1.08 17.05 -10.59
CA PHE A 255 -1.56 17.93 -9.53
C PHE A 255 -0.37 18.73 -8.98
N GLU A 256 -0.60 20.01 -8.68
CA GLU A 256 0.44 20.87 -8.10
C GLU A 256 0.69 20.54 -6.63
N GLU A 257 -0.38 20.25 -5.90
CA GLU A 257 -0.34 19.96 -4.47
C GLU A 257 -1.32 18.86 -4.08
N LEU A 258 -1.04 18.21 -2.95
CA LEU A 258 -1.92 17.20 -2.36
C LEU A 258 -2.75 17.88 -1.26
N SER A 259 -3.63 18.78 -1.65
CA SER A 259 -4.56 19.46 -0.73
C SER A 259 -5.94 18.78 -0.77
N TRP A 260 -6.57 18.67 0.40
CA TRP A 260 -7.91 18.10 0.54
C TRP A 260 -8.80 19.08 1.30
N PRO A 261 -9.72 19.79 0.62
CA PRO A 261 -9.94 19.78 -0.83
C PRO A 261 -8.83 20.50 -1.60
N HIS A 262 -8.54 20.03 -2.82
CA HIS A 262 -7.68 20.76 -3.75
C HIS A 262 -8.42 21.99 -4.29
N ARG A 263 -7.71 23.06 -4.65
CA ARG A 263 -8.33 24.31 -5.16
C ARG A 263 -9.25 24.09 -6.39
N GLU A 264 -9.00 23.03 -7.14
CA GLU A 264 -9.79 22.62 -8.33
C GLU A 264 -10.90 21.61 -8.00
N MET A 265 -11.02 21.19 -6.75
CA MET A 265 -12.01 20.20 -6.31
C MET A 265 -13.18 20.90 -5.61
N ILE A 266 -14.38 20.50 -6.01
CA ILE A 266 -15.62 20.92 -5.34
C ILE A 266 -15.98 19.85 -4.33
N LEU A 267 -15.94 20.19 -3.03
CA LEU A 267 -16.44 19.31 -1.99
C LEU A 267 -17.96 19.20 -2.11
N LYS A 268 -18.45 18.03 -2.50
CA LYS A 268 -19.88 17.75 -2.63
C LYS A 268 -20.38 16.90 -1.46
N ARG A 269 -21.40 17.38 -0.76
CA ARG A 269 -22.06 16.67 0.34
C ARG A 269 -23.33 16.00 -0.17
N PHE A 270 -23.54 14.76 0.26
CA PHE A 270 -24.79 14.03 0.07
C PHE A 270 -25.34 13.58 1.43
N TYR A 271 -26.67 13.51 1.53
CA TYR A 271 -27.39 13.06 2.70
C TYR A 271 -28.07 11.72 2.41
N LEU A 272 -28.18 10.85 3.41
CA LEU A 272 -28.92 9.59 3.29
C LEU A 272 -30.43 9.88 3.32
N GLY A 273 -31.16 9.44 2.29
CA GLY A 273 -32.62 9.52 2.20
C GLY A 273 -33.34 8.25 2.64
N SER A 274 -34.67 8.29 2.74
CA SER A 274 -35.53 7.20 3.19
C SER A 274 -35.73 6.08 2.15
N GLU A 275 -35.44 6.33 0.86
CA GLU A 275 -35.72 5.41 -0.25
C GLU A 275 -34.46 4.82 -0.90
N HIS A 276 -33.42 4.51 -0.12
CA HIS A 276 -32.14 4.04 -0.69
C HIS A 276 -31.54 5.02 -1.72
N SER A 277 -31.75 6.32 -1.48
CA SER A 277 -31.27 7.41 -2.31
C SER A 277 -30.35 8.32 -1.51
N LEU A 278 -29.40 8.92 -2.22
CA LEU A 278 -28.59 10.02 -1.72
C LEU A 278 -29.19 11.33 -2.19
N LEU A 279 -29.34 12.29 -1.28
CA LEU A 279 -29.94 13.60 -1.53
C LEU A 279 -28.88 14.70 -1.48
N GLU A 280 -29.06 15.75 -2.29
CA GLU A 280 -28.19 16.93 -2.25
C GLU A 280 -28.59 17.90 -1.13
N GLU A 281 -29.86 17.84 -0.71
CA GLU A 281 -30.39 18.63 0.40
C GLU A 281 -30.61 17.76 1.64
N LYS A 282 -30.52 18.39 2.82
CA LYS A 282 -30.75 17.71 4.10
C LYS A 282 -32.23 17.33 4.21
N PRO A 283 -32.58 16.05 4.53
CA PRO A 283 -33.95 15.65 4.80
C PRO A 283 -34.59 16.52 5.89
N LYS A 284 -35.84 16.92 5.69
CA LYS A 284 -36.63 17.67 6.69
C LYS A 284 -37.11 16.79 7.83
N GLU A 285 -37.37 15.52 7.54
CA GLU A 285 -37.87 14.52 8.48
C GLU A 285 -36.80 13.49 8.79
N ALA A 286 -36.80 12.98 10.02
CA ALA A 286 -35.94 11.89 10.42
C ALA A 286 -36.48 10.56 9.87
N GLY A 287 -35.60 9.74 9.32
CA GLY A 287 -35.91 8.38 8.85
C GLY A 287 -34.95 7.37 9.47
N GLN A 288 -35.35 6.10 9.45
CA GLN A 288 -34.52 4.98 9.89
C GLN A 288 -34.60 3.82 8.90
N ILE A 289 -33.48 3.12 8.72
CA ILE A 289 -33.40 1.89 7.95
C ILE A 289 -32.71 0.84 8.83
N ALA A 290 -33.30 -0.34 8.92
CA ALA A 290 -32.79 -1.45 9.71
C ALA A 290 -32.43 -2.63 8.80
N TYR A 291 -31.40 -3.39 9.18
CA TYR A 291 -30.95 -4.57 8.47
C TYR A 291 -30.34 -5.59 9.43
N GLU A 292 -30.28 -6.85 9.02
CA GLU A 292 -29.62 -7.92 9.78
C GLU A 292 -28.11 -7.92 9.49
N ALA A 293 -27.30 -7.58 10.49
CA ALA A 293 -25.85 -7.42 10.33
C ALA A 293 -25.07 -8.74 10.22
N ASN A 294 -25.66 -9.86 10.65
CA ASN A 294 -25.07 -11.21 10.64
C ASN A 294 -25.56 -12.06 9.46
N ALA A 295 -26.22 -11.46 8.47
CA ALA A 295 -26.70 -12.19 7.31
C ALA A 295 -25.53 -12.76 6.48
N THR A 296 -25.67 -14.00 6.04
CA THR A 296 -24.67 -14.73 5.25
C THR A 296 -25.31 -15.29 3.98
N PRO A 297 -24.56 -15.44 2.86
CA PRO A 297 -23.12 -15.25 2.71
C PRO A 297 -22.72 -13.80 2.37
N ILE A 298 -21.56 -13.34 2.86
CA ILE A 298 -20.95 -12.06 2.48
C ILE A 298 -19.99 -12.32 1.31
N LEU A 299 -20.40 -11.99 0.09
CA LEU A 299 -19.68 -12.28 -1.17
C LEU A 299 -18.95 -11.05 -1.74
N GLN A 300 -19.06 -9.90 -1.07
CA GLN A 300 -18.61 -8.57 -1.47
C GLN A 300 -19.15 -8.11 -2.84
N ARG A 301 -20.34 -8.56 -3.24
CA ARG A 301 -20.90 -8.25 -4.58
C ARG A 301 -21.63 -6.90 -4.64
N GLY A 302 -21.78 -6.20 -3.52
CA GLY A 302 -22.53 -4.95 -3.43
C GLY A 302 -24.05 -5.14 -3.50
N SER A 303 -24.50 -6.36 -3.25
CA SER A 303 -25.88 -6.79 -3.11
C SER A 303 -25.95 -7.98 -2.14
N ASP A 304 -25.03 -8.03 -1.18
CA ASP A 304 -24.99 -9.16 -0.25
C ASP A 304 -26.15 -9.04 0.76
N PRO A 305 -26.67 -10.16 1.28
CA PRO A 305 -27.54 -10.13 2.45
C PRO A 305 -26.88 -9.33 3.59
N GLY A 306 -27.65 -8.46 4.25
CA GLY A 306 -27.13 -7.63 5.34
C GLY A 306 -26.39 -6.35 4.90
N GLU A 307 -26.61 -5.88 3.66
CA GLU A 307 -26.14 -4.58 3.19
C GLU A 307 -27.31 -3.62 2.96
N ILE A 308 -27.14 -2.35 3.36
CA ILE A 308 -27.99 -1.25 2.90
C ILE A 308 -27.19 -0.46 1.86
N SER A 309 -27.84 -0.15 0.74
CA SER A 309 -27.27 0.72 -0.28
C SER A 309 -28.07 2.02 -0.40
N SER A 310 -27.39 3.07 -0.86
CA SER A 310 -28.03 4.31 -1.29
C SER A 310 -27.33 4.82 -2.55
N SER A 311 -28.10 5.36 -3.50
CA SER A 311 -27.58 5.72 -4.82
C SER A 311 -27.80 7.18 -5.18
N PHE A 312 -26.86 7.75 -5.94
CA PHE A 312 -26.97 9.06 -6.56
C PHE A 312 -26.69 8.94 -8.06
N ARG A 313 -27.50 9.60 -8.90
CA ARG A 313 -27.27 9.65 -10.35
C ARG A 313 -26.66 10.99 -10.73
N PHE A 314 -25.42 10.97 -11.21
CA PHE A 314 -24.81 12.13 -11.85
C PHE A 314 -25.43 12.34 -13.24
N LEU A 315 -25.86 13.58 -13.52
CA LEU A 315 -26.42 13.97 -14.82
C LEU A 315 -25.34 14.36 -15.83
N GLU A 316 -24.16 14.73 -15.33
CA GLU A 316 -23.01 15.14 -16.12
C GLU A 316 -21.82 14.20 -15.87
N ARG A 317 -20.80 14.30 -16.73
CA ARG A 317 -19.56 13.56 -16.51
C ARG A 317 -18.85 14.15 -15.28
N THR A 318 -18.84 13.40 -14.19
CA THR A 318 -18.16 13.79 -12.95
C THR A 318 -16.98 12.85 -12.65
N VAL A 319 -15.87 13.43 -12.22
CA VAL A 319 -14.72 12.71 -11.68
C VAL A 319 -14.74 12.87 -10.16
N LEU A 320 -14.75 11.74 -9.45
CA LEU A 320 -14.56 11.72 -8.00
C LEU A 320 -13.10 11.35 -7.73
N LEU A 321 -12.37 12.26 -7.09
CA LEU A 321 -10.96 12.07 -6.75
C LEU A 321 -10.70 12.61 -5.35
N GLY A 322 -9.98 11.84 -4.54
CA GLY A 322 -9.61 12.21 -3.17
C GLY A 322 -10.30 11.41 -2.08
N PRO A 323 -10.02 11.76 -0.81
CA PRO A 323 -10.60 11.10 0.35
C PRO A 323 -12.10 11.35 0.39
N SER A 324 -12.85 10.32 0.80
CA SER A 324 -14.29 10.39 1.02
C SER A 324 -14.60 10.20 2.49
N ARG A 325 -15.58 10.94 3.00
CA ARG A 325 -16.04 10.84 4.39
C ARG A 325 -17.51 10.47 4.43
N ALA A 326 -17.84 9.45 5.20
CA ALA A 326 -19.21 9.09 5.53
C ALA A 326 -19.45 9.33 7.03
N VAL A 327 -20.53 10.05 7.35
CA VAL A 327 -20.99 10.26 8.72
C VAL A 327 -22.33 9.58 8.83
N VAL A 328 -22.43 8.63 9.76
CA VAL A 328 -23.61 7.76 9.94
C VAL A 328 -24.02 7.75 11.40
N HIS A 329 -25.32 7.83 11.64
CA HIS A 329 -25.92 7.67 12.96
C HIS A 329 -26.47 6.24 13.03
N ILE A 330 -25.92 5.41 13.92
CA ILE A 330 -26.22 3.98 13.97
C ILE A 330 -26.60 3.59 15.39
N MET A 331 -27.59 2.71 15.50
CA MET A 331 -27.98 2.03 16.73
C MET A 331 -27.88 0.53 16.52
N SER A 332 -27.46 -0.21 17.56
CA SER A 332 -27.42 -1.67 17.57
C SER A 332 -28.00 -2.20 18.87
N ARG A 333 -28.52 -3.43 18.84
CA ARG A 333 -28.90 -4.19 20.04
C ARG A 333 -27.69 -4.81 20.75
N GLN A 334 -26.52 -4.79 20.11
CA GLN A 334 -25.25 -5.28 20.66
C GLN A 334 -24.43 -4.12 21.25
N ASN A 335 -23.52 -4.44 22.18
CA ASN A 335 -22.67 -3.46 22.85
C ASN A 335 -21.59 -2.83 21.94
N ASP A 336 -21.34 -3.41 20.76
CA ASP A 336 -20.38 -2.90 19.80
C ASP A 336 -20.71 -3.41 18.38
N MET A 337 -20.11 -2.79 17.36
CA MET A 337 -20.30 -3.17 15.97
C MET A 337 -19.11 -2.76 15.08
N ASN A 338 -18.92 -3.51 14.00
CA ASN A 338 -18.05 -3.10 12.89
C ASN A 338 -18.89 -2.47 11.79
N VAL A 339 -18.61 -1.21 11.48
CA VAL A 339 -19.27 -0.46 10.42
C VAL A 339 -18.40 -0.54 9.19
N TYR A 340 -18.96 -0.99 8.06
CA TYR A 340 -18.29 -1.03 6.78
C TYR A 340 -18.96 -0.04 5.83
N VAL A 341 -18.17 0.81 5.17
CA VAL A 341 -18.66 1.76 4.17
C VAL A 341 -18.00 1.44 2.83
N LYS A 342 -18.83 1.32 1.80
CA LYS A 342 -18.43 0.92 0.45
C LYS A 342 -18.93 1.96 -0.54
N LEU A 343 -18.02 2.52 -1.32
CA LEU A 343 -18.36 3.34 -2.49
C LEU A 343 -18.27 2.46 -3.74
N ARG A 344 -19.34 2.43 -4.53
CA ARG A 344 -19.45 1.61 -5.74
C ARG A 344 -19.92 2.49 -6.91
N LYS A 345 -19.48 2.13 -8.12
CA LYS A 345 -19.92 2.79 -9.35
C LYS A 345 -20.88 1.87 -10.10
N ALA A 346 -22.06 2.37 -10.44
CA ALA A 346 -23.01 1.67 -11.30
C ALA A 346 -22.96 2.19 -12.74
N GLY A 347 -23.19 1.32 -13.70
CA GLY A 347 -23.45 1.68 -15.10
C GLY A 347 -24.89 2.18 -15.30
N ARG A 348 -25.23 2.59 -16.53
CA ARG A 348 -26.58 3.08 -16.89
C ARG A 348 -27.69 2.05 -16.62
N SER A 349 -27.38 0.76 -16.65
CA SER A 349 -28.31 -0.33 -16.36
C SER A 349 -28.47 -0.63 -14.86
N GLY A 350 -27.82 0.12 -13.97
CA GLY A 350 -27.74 -0.18 -12.54
C GLY A 350 -26.71 -1.25 -12.18
N ARG A 351 -26.12 -1.96 -13.16
CA ARG A 351 -25.08 -2.96 -12.90
C ARG A 351 -23.84 -2.30 -12.29
N LEU A 352 -23.38 -2.83 -11.15
CA LEU A 352 -22.14 -2.41 -10.52
C LEU A 352 -20.94 -2.71 -11.43
N LEU A 353 -20.08 -1.72 -11.59
CA LEU A 353 -18.87 -1.78 -12.39
C LEU A 353 -17.68 -2.16 -11.51
N GLN A 354 -16.69 -2.81 -12.13
CA GLN A 354 -15.45 -3.22 -11.49
C GLN A 354 -14.27 -2.85 -12.39
N ASN A 355 -13.16 -2.42 -11.80
CA ASN A 355 -11.91 -2.20 -12.49
C ASN A 355 -11.04 -3.46 -12.39
N LEU A 356 -10.37 -3.84 -13.47
CA LEU A 356 -9.37 -4.90 -13.46
C LEU A 356 -8.01 -4.28 -13.15
N ASN A 357 -7.36 -4.78 -12.10
CA ASN A 357 -6.07 -4.23 -11.66
C ASN A 357 -4.90 -4.77 -12.48
N ILE A 358 -5.13 -5.85 -13.21
CA ILE A 358 -4.21 -6.42 -14.19
C ILE A 358 -4.95 -6.43 -15.54
N PRO A 359 -4.34 -5.96 -16.64
CA PRO A 359 -4.95 -6.07 -17.96
C PRO A 359 -5.38 -7.50 -18.29
N LEU A 360 -6.48 -7.69 -19.03
CA LEU A 360 -7.00 -9.03 -19.35
C LEU A 360 -5.98 -9.89 -20.11
N HIS A 361 -5.26 -9.28 -21.06
CA HIS A 361 -4.25 -9.99 -21.85
C HIS A 361 -3.10 -10.53 -20.99
N ASP A 362 -2.74 -9.83 -19.91
CA ASP A 362 -1.71 -10.26 -18.95
C ASP A 362 -2.18 -11.37 -18.00
N GLN A 363 -3.50 -11.61 -17.91
CA GLN A 363 -4.09 -12.62 -17.05
C GLN A 363 -4.38 -13.95 -17.77
N GLY A 364 -4.19 -14.02 -19.10
CA GLY A 364 -4.47 -15.23 -19.88
C GLY A 364 -5.95 -15.60 -19.96
N VAL A 365 -6.85 -14.65 -19.70
CA VAL A 365 -8.31 -14.83 -19.75
C VAL A 365 -8.94 -13.92 -20.80
N THR A 366 -10.07 -14.35 -21.35
CA THR A 366 -10.74 -13.61 -22.45
C THR A 366 -11.84 -12.68 -21.95
N SER A 367 -12.28 -12.86 -20.70
CA SER A 367 -13.40 -12.12 -20.11
C SER A 367 -13.14 -11.67 -18.68
N ALA A 368 -13.60 -10.47 -18.34
CA ALA A 368 -13.59 -9.95 -16.96
C ALA A 368 -14.40 -10.82 -15.97
N ASN A 369 -15.32 -11.65 -16.47
CA ASN A 369 -16.08 -12.59 -15.64
C ASN A 369 -15.25 -13.80 -15.20
N GLU A 370 -14.22 -14.18 -15.97
CA GLU A 370 -13.31 -15.30 -15.65
C GLU A 370 -12.29 -14.91 -14.56
N VAL A 371 -12.00 -13.62 -14.43
CA VAL A 371 -11.09 -13.11 -13.41
C VAL A 371 -11.66 -13.37 -12.00
N PRO A 372 -10.94 -14.04 -11.09
CA PRO A 372 -11.40 -14.30 -9.73
C PRO A 372 -11.80 -13.01 -8.98
N LEU A 373 -12.83 -13.11 -8.13
CA LEU A 373 -13.32 -12.01 -7.28
C LEU A 373 -12.42 -11.82 -6.06
N ILE A 374 -11.15 -11.48 -6.29
CA ILE A 374 -10.19 -11.17 -5.23
C ILE A 374 -9.61 -9.76 -5.44
N ILE A 375 -9.39 -9.05 -4.33
CA ILE A 375 -8.96 -7.64 -4.30
C ILE A 375 -7.72 -7.37 -5.16
N PRO A 376 -6.68 -8.24 -5.22
CA PRO A 376 -5.53 -8.00 -6.08
C PRO A 376 -5.87 -7.92 -7.58
N LEU A 377 -6.92 -8.60 -8.02
CA LEU A 377 -7.29 -8.70 -9.44
C LEU A 377 -8.44 -7.75 -9.82
N LYS A 378 -9.34 -7.49 -8.87
CA LYS A 378 -10.54 -6.67 -9.07
C LYS A 378 -10.67 -5.59 -8.02
N TYR A 379 -10.91 -4.37 -8.49
CA TYR A 379 -11.21 -3.22 -7.65
C TYR A 379 -12.66 -2.76 -7.86
N PHE A 380 -13.42 -2.70 -6.77
CA PHE A 380 -14.85 -2.37 -6.78
C PHE A 380 -15.13 -0.90 -6.43
N GLY A 381 -14.10 -0.16 -6.01
CA GLY A 381 -14.21 1.18 -5.45
C GLY A 381 -13.73 1.22 -4.00
N PRO A 382 -13.65 2.44 -3.42
CA PRO A 382 -13.14 2.64 -2.07
C PRO A 382 -13.98 1.87 -1.05
N GLN A 383 -13.31 1.28 -0.05
CA GLN A 383 -13.99 0.64 1.07
C GLN A 383 -13.17 0.76 2.34
N GLU A 384 -13.85 1.14 3.42
CA GLU A 384 -13.25 1.29 4.73
C GLU A 384 -14.16 0.74 5.82
N ASN A 385 -13.58 0.54 7.00
CA ASN A 385 -14.29 0.08 8.17
C ASN A 385 -13.85 0.79 9.44
N LEU A 386 -14.79 0.86 10.38
CA LEU A 386 -14.58 1.44 11.69
C LEU A 386 -15.32 0.59 12.71
N ARG A 387 -14.62 0.17 13.76
CA ARG A 387 -15.27 -0.40 14.94
C ARG A 387 -15.88 0.75 15.75
N ALA A 388 -17.17 0.69 16.05
CA ALA A 388 -17.91 1.82 16.63
C ALA A 388 -17.37 2.23 18.02
N SER A 389 -16.81 1.32 18.80
CA SER A 389 -16.09 1.64 20.04
C SER A 389 -14.80 2.45 19.84
N PHE A 390 -14.28 2.57 18.61
CA PHE A 390 -13.07 3.31 18.22
C PHE A 390 -13.41 4.59 17.43
N ARG A 391 -14.64 5.11 17.60
CA ARG A 391 -15.18 6.22 16.81
C ARG A 391 -14.61 7.60 17.15
N ASP A 392 -13.88 7.72 18.25
CA ASP A 392 -13.33 8.99 18.69
C ASP A 392 -12.39 9.53 17.61
N VAL A 393 -12.66 10.76 17.17
CA VAL A 393 -11.82 11.45 16.21
C VAL A 393 -10.68 12.05 17.00
N ALA A 394 -9.44 11.82 16.56
CA ALA A 394 -8.28 12.49 17.16
C ALA A 394 -8.49 14.01 17.07
N GLU A 395 -8.36 14.69 18.21
CA GLU A 395 -8.44 16.16 18.32
C GLU A 395 -7.38 16.87 17.50
#